data_AF-A0A3A8F384-F1
#
_entry.id   AF-A0A3A8F384-F1
#
_cell.length_a   1.000
_cell.length_b   1.000
_cell.length_c   1.000
_cell.angle_alpha   90.00
_cell.angle_beta   90.00
_cell.angle_gamma   90.00
#
_symmetry.space_group_name_H-M   'P 1'
#
loop_
_entity.id
_entity.type
_entity.pdbx_description
1 polymer ?
#
loop_
_entity_poly.entity_id
_entity_poly.type
_entity_poly.pdbx_seq_one_letter_code
_entity_poly.pdbx_strand_id
1 'polypeptide(L)'
;MKINSLIFQIENLKKVIMNIIRFIFCLALLGSVTNVNAFFTSLNAKDQDNQILKNKGKRTYGTKIRVIKTDDFDKNFKELLEEGYVSIKSEVFKINTGDYGYNQAVEQMKNKAKKLGAEVILFSNDNQGSSISEQRTVQTINHQTSNSNKENDIYNNRLAKDNMDGTYMGSFVREYSWTEYMSNYLIRFNSRTGIYPTELTDLDRQIAKQSSGGVKAIVIKEGFPAFGIIYEQDIILKIDGQIIHSVTGFIETTNFLKRGFVKVEILRNGKKETKIIALNK
;
A
#
# COMPACT_ATOMS: atom_id res chain seq x y z
N MET A 1 -7.50 38.72 39.85
CA MET A 1 -6.54 39.38 38.93
C MET A 1 -5.53 38.42 38.26
N LYS A 2 -5.18 37.25 38.82
CA LYS A 2 -4.20 36.31 38.22
C LYS A 2 -4.70 35.46 37.03
N ILE A 3 -6.01 35.22 36.91
CA ILE A 3 -6.58 34.36 35.85
C ILE A 3 -6.51 35.02 34.46
N ASN A 4 -6.77 36.32 34.38
CA ASN A 4 -6.71 37.07 33.11
C ASN A 4 -5.29 37.15 32.54
N SER A 5 -4.27 37.14 33.41
CA SER A 5 -2.86 37.10 33.01
C SER A 5 -2.48 35.76 32.36
N LEU A 6 -3.03 34.65 32.85
CA LEU A 6 -2.77 33.32 32.30
C LEU A 6 -3.44 33.12 30.93
N ILE A 7 -4.68 33.62 30.77
CA ILE A 7 -5.41 33.56 29.50
C ILE A 7 -4.68 34.36 28.42
N PHE A 8 -4.18 35.56 28.76
CA PHE A 8 -3.39 36.39 27.84
C PHE A 8 -2.07 35.73 27.40
N GLN A 9 -1.40 34.99 28.30
CA GLN A 9 -0.19 34.25 27.94
C GLN A 9 -0.48 33.08 27.00
N ILE A 10 -1.60 32.37 27.18
CA ILE A 10 -2.01 31.26 26.31
C ILE A 10 -2.35 31.76 24.89
N GLU A 11 -3.04 32.90 24.76
CA GLU A 11 -3.35 33.47 23.44
C GLU A 11 -2.10 33.93 22.68
N ASN A 12 -1.14 34.54 23.38
CA ASN A 12 0.13 34.92 22.77
C ASN A 12 0.96 33.70 22.35
N LEU A 13 0.96 32.63 23.15
CA LEU A 13 1.63 31.38 22.79
C LEU A 13 1.02 30.74 21.53
N LYS A 14 -0.32 30.74 21.40
CA LYS A 14 -1.02 30.26 20.19
C LYS A 14 -0.65 31.08 18.95
N LYS A 15 -0.57 32.41 19.06
CA LYS A 15 -0.13 33.28 17.94
C LYS A 15 1.32 33.01 17.53
N VAL A 16 2.22 32.80 18.48
CA VAL A 16 3.63 32.49 18.19
C VAL A 16 3.75 31.12 17.49
N ILE A 17 3.04 30.10 17.99
CA ILE A 17 3.02 28.76 17.37
C ILE A 17 2.46 28.84 15.94
N MET A 18 1.36 29.58 15.74
CA MET A 18 0.74 29.73 14.41
C MET A 18 1.66 30.48 13.42
N ASN A 19 2.45 31.46 13.89
CA ASN A 19 3.43 32.15 13.05
C ASN A 19 4.63 31.26 12.71
N ILE A 20 5.08 30.39 13.63
CA ILE A 20 6.14 29.41 13.36
C ILE A 20 5.69 28.38 12.32
N ILE A 21 4.46 27.87 12.43
CA ILE A 21 3.87 26.92 11.46
C ILE A 21 3.77 27.56 10.07
N ARG A 22 3.33 28.83 9.99
CA ARG A 22 3.29 29.57 8.71
C ARG A 22 4.69 29.79 8.12
N PHE A 23 5.69 30.03 8.95
CA PHE A 23 7.08 30.21 8.50
C PHE A 23 7.70 28.92 7.95
N ILE A 24 7.40 27.76 8.56
CA ILE A 24 7.83 26.45 8.06
C ILE A 24 7.15 26.10 6.73
N PHE A 25 5.87 26.46 6.57
CA PHE A 25 5.13 26.23 5.33
C PHE A 25 5.62 27.12 4.16
N CYS A 26 6.09 28.35 4.45
CA CYS A 26 6.69 29.21 3.44
C CYS A 26 8.11 28.79 3.01
N LEU A 27 8.89 28.15 3.90
CA LEU A 27 10.22 27.63 3.52
C LEU A 27 10.15 26.42 2.58
N ALA A 28 9.03 25.69 2.56
CA ALA A 28 8.80 24.57 1.63
C ALA A 28 8.50 25.00 0.18
N LEU A 29 8.24 26.29 -0.07
CA LEU A 29 7.86 26.82 -1.39
C LEU A 29 8.98 27.60 -2.11
N LEU A 30 10.16 27.76 -1.51
CA LEU A 30 11.28 28.52 -2.08
C LEU A 30 12.61 27.73 -2.14
N GLY A 31 12.53 26.40 -2.21
CA GLY A 31 13.67 25.50 -2.38
C GLY A 31 13.83 25.00 -3.82
N SER A 32 14.25 25.90 -4.72
CA SER A 32 15.04 25.64 -5.94
C SER A 32 14.69 24.45 -6.84
N VAL A 33 14.07 24.80 -7.97
CA VAL A 33 14.25 24.21 -9.30
C VAL A 33 15.75 24.07 -9.60
N THR A 34 16.23 22.85 -9.84
CA THR A 34 17.28 22.51 -10.83
C THR A 34 17.35 20.99 -10.99
N ASN A 35 17.45 20.55 -12.25
CA ASN A 35 17.61 19.15 -12.72
C ASN A 35 16.39 18.22 -12.66
N VAL A 36 15.30 18.66 -13.30
CA VAL A 36 14.30 17.75 -13.88
C VAL A 36 14.68 17.49 -15.34
N ASN A 37 15.69 16.64 -15.59
CA ASN A 37 15.87 16.03 -16.93
C ASN A 37 16.85 14.84 -17.04
N ALA A 38 17.24 14.18 -15.94
CA ALA A 38 18.16 13.04 -16.00
C ALA A 38 17.64 11.74 -15.35
N PHE A 39 16.34 11.64 -15.03
CA PHE A 39 15.82 10.48 -14.30
C PHE A 39 14.67 9.70 -14.97
N PHE A 40 14.31 10.03 -16.22
CA PHE A 40 13.18 9.40 -16.91
C PHE A 40 13.53 8.53 -18.12
N THR A 41 14.80 8.17 -18.32
CA THR A 41 15.22 7.26 -19.39
C THR A 41 16.05 6.08 -18.89
N SER A 42 15.52 5.27 -17.97
CA SER A 42 15.92 3.86 -17.82
C SER A 42 15.01 3.02 -16.90
N LEU A 43 13.68 3.15 -17.00
CA LEU A 43 12.78 2.14 -16.44
C LEU A 43 11.77 1.69 -17.50
N ASN A 44 12.30 1.09 -18.57
CA ASN A 44 11.58 0.03 -19.27
C ASN A 44 11.51 -1.19 -18.32
N ALA A 45 10.58 -1.11 -17.37
CA ALA A 45 10.28 -2.17 -16.41
C ALA A 45 9.45 -3.29 -17.06
N LYS A 46 9.94 -3.85 -18.17
CA LYS A 46 9.39 -5.09 -18.76
C LYS A 46 10.24 -6.33 -18.47
N ASP A 47 11.42 -6.18 -17.86
CA ASP A 47 12.36 -7.30 -17.66
C ASP A 47 12.57 -7.75 -16.21
N GLN A 48 12.02 -7.06 -15.19
CA GLN A 48 12.11 -7.51 -13.80
C GLN A 48 10.97 -8.44 -13.35
N ASP A 49 9.81 -8.42 -14.01
CA ASP A 49 8.71 -9.36 -13.72
C ASP A 49 9.00 -10.80 -14.20
N ASN A 50 9.97 -10.99 -15.11
CA ASN A 50 10.27 -12.28 -15.74
C ASN A 50 11.32 -13.14 -15.02
N GLN A 51 11.98 -12.63 -13.96
CA GLN A 51 12.91 -13.46 -13.17
C GLN A 51 12.26 -14.11 -11.94
N ILE A 52 11.03 -13.74 -11.59
CA ILE A 52 10.25 -14.31 -10.47
C ILE A 52 9.82 -15.78 -10.73
N LEU A 53 10.04 -16.33 -11.94
CA LEU A 53 9.47 -17.62 -12.36
C LEU A 53 10.42 -18.82 -12.46
N LYS A 54 11.69 -18.72 -12.04
CA LYS A 54 12.66 -19.83 -12.23
C LYS A 54 13.02 -20.70 -11.02
N ASN A 55 12.50 -20.44 -9.82
CA ASN A 55 12.59 -21.39 -8.71
C ASN A 55 11.20 -21.93 -8.33
N LYS A 56 10.63 -22.74 -9.23
CA LYS A 56 9.45 -23.56 -8.91
C LYS A 56 9.85 -24.77 -8.08
N GLY A 57 9.93 -24.59 -6.76
CA GLY A 57 9.45 -25.63 -5.86
C GLY A 57 7.99 -25.96 -6.24
N LYS A 58 7.62 -27.24 -6.24
CA LYS A 58 6.31 -27.77 -6.64
C LYS A 58 5.17 -26.81 -6.28
N ARG A 59 4.50 -26.26 -7.29
CA ARG A 59 3.25 -25.51 -7.11
C ARG A 59 2.18 -26.48 -6.59
N THR A 60 1.94 -26.45 -5.29
CA THR A 60 0.79 -27.10 -4.67
C THR A 60 -0.45 -26.29 -5.06
N TYR A 61 -1.04 -26.61 -6.21
CA TYR A 61 -2.40 -26.20 -6.52
C TYR A 61 -3.33 -26.91 -5.52
N GLY A 62 -3.79 -26.20 -4.49
CA GLY A 62 -4.73 -26.77 -3.53
C GLY A 62 -5.00 -25.96 -2.27
N THR A 63 -4.15 -25.00 -1.88
CA THR A 63 -4.40 -24.23 -0.66
C THR A 63 -5.51 -23.20 -0.90
N LYS A 64 -6.66 -23.39 -0.25
CA LYS A 64 -7.77 -22.43 -0.24
C LYS A 64 -7.25 -21.12 0.37
N ILE A 65 -7.25 -20.04 -0.44
CA ILE A 65 -6.88 -18.71 0.04
C ILE A 65 -7.85 -18.29 1.16
N ARG A 66 -7.30 -17.99 2.34
CA ARG A 66 -8.04 -17.47 3.49
C ARG A 66 -8.29 -15.97 3.27
N VAL A 67 -9.55 -15.56 3.29
CA VAL A 67 -9.95 -14.17 3.07
C VAL A 67 -10.51 -13.63 4.38
N ILE A 68 -9.92 -12.55 4.88
CA ILE A 68 -10.27 -11.91 6.15
C ILE A 68 -10.64 -10.45 5.85
N LYS A 69 -11.92 -10.13 6.04
CA LYS A 69 -12.36 -8.75 6.14
C LYS A 69 -12.25 -8.32 7.60
N THR A 70 -11.76 -7.11 7.87
CA THR A 70 -11.69 -6.58 9.24
C THR A 70 -11.96 -5.07 9.29
N ASP A 71 -12.44 -4.63 10.44
CA ASP A 71 -12.61 -3.22 10.82
C ASP A 71 -11.40 -2.73 11.67
N ASP A 72 -10.59 -3.65 12.21
CA ASP A 72 -9.35 -3.36 12.95
C ASP A 72 -8.15 -3.99 12.23
N PHE A 73 -7.70 -3.28 11.18
CA PHE A 73 -6.68 -3.79 10.27
C PHE A 73 -5.33 -4.01 10.95
N ASP A 74 -4.90 -3.08 11.81
CA ASP A 74 -3.59 -3.14 12.45
C ASP A 74 -3.50 -4.32 13.43
N LYS A 75 -4.57 -4.54 14.21
CA LYS A 75 -4.64 -5.67 15.15
C LYS A 75 -4.59 -7.00 14.41
N ASN A 76 -5.47 -7.24 13.44
CA ASN A 76 -5.48 -8.52 12.73
C ASN A 76 -4.23 -8.72 11.87
N PHE A 77 -3.62 -7.64 11.38
CA PHE A 77 -2.32 -7.74 10.73
C PHE A 77 -1.24 -8.21 11.70
N LYS A 78 -1.15 -7.62 12.91
CA LYS A 78 -0.21 -8.06 13.95
C LYS A 78 -0.45 -9.52 14.37
N GLU A 79 -1.70 -9.93 14.57
CA GLU A 79 -2.06 -11.32 14.87
C GLU A 79 -1.57 -12.28 13.76
N LEU A 80 -1.71 -11.90 12.49
CA LEU A 80 -1.17 -12.71 11.38
C LEU A 80 0.36 -12.79 11.40
N LEU A 81 1.06 -11.71 11.75
CA LEU A 81 2.52 -11.73 11.93
C LEU A 81 2.93 -12.69 13.06
N GLU A 82 2.20 -12.67 14.19
CA GLU A 82 2.40 -13.60 15.31
C GLU A 82 2.12 -15.05 14.91
N GLU A 83 1.05 -15.28 14.15
CA GLU A 83 0.72 -16.57 13.55
C GLU A 83 1.85 -17.07 12.64
N GLY A 84 2.66 -16.19 12.05
CA GLY A 84 3.80 -16.53 11.20
C GLY A 84 3.61 -16.20 9.71
N TYR A 85 2.76 -15.22 9.42
CA TYR A 85 2.58 -14.66 8.08
C TYR A 85 3.37 -13.37 7.93
N VAL A 86 3.65 -12.97 6.69
CA VAL A 86 4.28 -11.68 6.35
C VAL A 86 3.65 -11.11 5.08
N SER A 87 3.50 -9.78 5.00
CA SER A 87 2.97 -9.12 3.82
C SER A 87 4.01 -9.10 2.69
N ILE A 88 3.66 -9.67 1.54
CA ILE A 88 4.47 -9.56 0.31
C ILE A 88 3.96 -8.46 -0.61
N LYS A 89 2.75 -7.95 -0.35
CA LYS A 89 2.16 -6.82 -1.08
C LYS A 89 1.09 -6.15 -0.23
N SER A 90 1.17 -4.83 -0.19
CA SER A 90 0.14 -3.94 0.35
C SER A 90 -0.31 -2.98 -0.74
N GLU A 91 -1.61 -2.67 -0.81
CA GLU A 91 -2.14 -1.67 -1.73
C GLU A 91 -3.52 -1.15 -1.32
N VAL A 92 -3.93 -0.06 -1.97
CA VAL A 92 -5.33 0.37 -2.02
C VAL A 92 -5.95 -0.23 -3.27
N PHE A 93 -6.82 -1.23 -3.08
CA PHE A 93 -7.57 -1.90 -4.12
C PHE A 93 -8.87 -1.13 -4.40
N LYS A 94 -9.03 -0.62 -5.62
CA LYS A 94 -10.20 0.17 -6.03
C LYS A 94 -11.09 -0.63 -6.97
N ILE A 95 -12.40 -0.62 -6.75
CA ILE A 95 -13.38 -1.26 -7.63
C ILE A 95 -14.60 -0.38 -7.83
N ASN A 96 -15.16 -0.43 -9.03
CA ASN A 96 -16.40 0.26 -9.37
C ASN A 96 -17.58 -0.52 -8.77
N THR A 97 -18.30 0.11 -7.86
CA THR A 97 -19.34 -0.50 -7.01
C THR A 97 -20.75 -0.11 -7.42
N GLY A 98 -21.09 -0.26 -8.70
CA GLY A 98 -22.50 -0.50 -9.05
C GLY A 98 -23.09 -1.73 -8.32
N ASP A 99 -24.13 -2.36 -8.86
CA ASP A 99 -24.92 -3.41 -8.19
C ASP A 99 -24.17 -4.69 -7.70
N TYR A 100 -22.87 -4.85 -7.97
CA TYR A 100 -22.11 -6.10 -7.74
C TYR A 100 -20.80 -5.95 -6.93
N GLY A 101 -20.64 -4.85 -6.18
CA GLY A 101 -19.35 -4.37 -5.66
C GLY A 101 -18.50 -5.33 -4.81
N TYR A 102 -19.06 -5.99 -3.78
CA TYR A 102 -18.26 -6.71 -2.79
C TYR A 102 -17.71 -8.06 -3.29
N ASN A 103 -18.58 -8.93 -3.83
CA ASN A 103 -18.17 -10.27 -4.27
C ASN A 103 -17.16 -10.20 -5.42
N GLN A 104 -17.34 -9.25 -6.34
CA GLN A 104 -16.37 -9.02 -7.41
C GLN A 104 -15.03 -8.53 -6.88
N ALA A 105 -15.01 -7.65 -5.86
CA ALA A 105 -13.77 -7.21 -5.23
C ALA A 105 -13.00 -8.38 -4.64
N VAL A 106 -13.68 -9.21 -3.86
CA VAL A 106 -13.08 -10.39 -3.22
C VAL A 106 -12.54 -11.38 -4.27
N GLU A 107 -13.27 -11.64 -5.35
CA GLU A 107 -12.80 -12.54 -6.42
C GLU A 107 -11.58 -11.97 -7.17
N GLN A 108 -11.55 -10.67 -7.45
CA GLN A 108 -10.38 -10.03 -8.04
C GLN A 108 -9.17 -10.07 -7.11
N MET A 109 -9.36 -9.80 -5.81
CA MET A 109 -8.30 -9.95 -4.81
C MET A 109 -7.81 -11.40 -4.72
N LYS A 110 -8.69 -12.40 -4.74
CA LYS A 110 -8.31 -13.83 -4.78
C LYS A 110 -7.49 -14.16 -6.02
N ASN A 111 -7.90 -13.67 -7.19
CA ASN A 111 -7.15 -13.89 -8.43
C ASN A 111 -5.76 -13.27 -8.37
N LYS A 112 -5.63 -12.10 -7.75
CA LYS A 112 -4.32 -11.47 -7.51
C LYS A 112 -3.48 -12.25 -6.50
N ALA A 113 -4.07 -12.68 -5.38
CA ALA A 113 -3.41 -13.52 -4.39
C ALA A 113 -2.86 -14.82 -5.01
N LYS A 114 -3.63 -15.50 -5.88
CA LYS A 114 -3.15 -16.67 -6.63
C LYS A 114 -1.92 -16.36 -7.48
N LYS A 115 -1.88 -15.21 -8.15
CA LYS A 115 -0.72 -14.79 -8.97
C LYS A 115 0.51 -14.48 -8.12
N LEU A 116 0.31 -13.86 -6.96
CA LEU A 116 1.36 -13.53 -6.01
C LEU A 116 1.83 -14.73 -5.17
N GLY A 117 1.09 -15.83 -5.17
CA GLY A 117 1.34 -16.97 -4.28
C GLY A 117 0.94 -16.72 -2.84
N ALA A 118 0.08 -15.73 -2.58
CA ALA A 118 -0.41 -15.41 -1.25
C ALA A 118 -1.41 -16.46 -0.74
N GLU A 119 -1.33 -16.77 0.55
CA GLU A 119 -2.19 -17.73 1.25
C GLU A 119 -3.33 -17.03 2.00
N VAL A 120 -3.10 -15.78 2.44
CA VAL A 120 -4.06 -14.98 3.19
C VAL A 120 -4.24 -13.62 2.51
N ILE A 121 -5.48 -13.17 2.45
CA ILE A 121 -5.84 -11.79 2.11
C ILE A 121 -6.44 -11.17 3.37
N LEU A 122 -5.81 -10.12 3.88
CA LEU A 122 -6.38 -9.26 4.91
C LEU A 122 -6.81 -7.96 4.24
N PHE A 123 -8.06 -7.56 4.37
CA PHE A 123 -8.52 -6.31 3.79
C PHE A 123 -9.55 -5.60 4.67
N SER A 124 -9.62 -4.29 4.53
CA SER A 124 -10.60 -3.42 5.20
C SER A 124 -11.13 -2.39 4.21
N ASN A 125 -12.36 -1.94 4.43
CA ASN A 125 -12.96 -0.79 3.75
C ASN A 125 -13.02 0.44 4.66
N ASP A 126 -12.46 0.37 5.86
CA ASP A 126 -12.42 1.50 6.78
C ASP A 126 -11.24 2.41 6.42
N ASN A 127 -11.49 3.73 6.41
CA ASN A 127 -10.54 4.82 6.18
C ASN A 127 -10.11 5.15 4.73
N GLN A 128 -10.86 4.79 3.69
CA GLN A 128 -10.66 5.36 2.34
C GLN A 128 -12.00 5.88 1.79
N GLY A 129 -12.20 7.18 1.94
CA GLY A 129 -13.43 7.87 1.61
C GLY A 129 -13.66 8.04 0.10
N SER A 130 -14.95 8.08 -0.22
CA SER A 130 -15.56 8.81 -1.33
C SER A 130 -15.62 8.10 -2.68
N SER A 131 -16.86 7.75 -3.04
CA SER A 131 -17.32 7.59 -4.41
C SER A 131 -16.98 8.84 -5.23
N ILE A 132 -16.11 8.73 -6.24
CA ILE A 132 -15.87 9.81 -7.20
C ILE A 132 -16.90 9.69 -8.32
N SER A 133 -17.89 10.59 -8.33
CA SER A 133 -18.81 10.76 -9.46
C SER A 133 -18.08 11.49 -10.59
N GLU A 134 -17.81 10.79 -11.71
CA GLU A 134 -17.24 11.39 -12.91
C GLU A 134 -18.35 11.74 -13.91
N GLN A 135 -18.48 13.01 -14.27
CA GLN A 135 -19.34 13.45 -15.37
C GLN A 135 -18.53 13.43 -16.68
N ARG A 136 -18.94 12.60 -17.65
CA ARG A 136 -18.36 12.60 -19.00
C ARG A 136 -19.36 13.16 -20.00
N THR A 137 -18.98 14.23 -20.69
CA THR A 137 -19.69 14.74 -21.87
C THR A 137 -19.18 14.01 -23.10
N VAL A 138 -20.05 13.27 -23.79
CA VAL A 138 -19.71 12.68 -25.10
C VAL A 138 -20.00 13.70 -26.18
N GLN A 139 -18.98 14.09 -26.97
CA GLN A 139 -19.18 14.90 -28.18
C GLN A 139 -19.50 13.97 -29.37
N THR A 140 -20.50 14.32 -30.15
CA THR A 140 -20.96 13.55 -31.32
C THR A 140 -20.01 13.69 -32.50
N ILE A 141 -19.85 12.61 -33.28
CA ILE A 141 -19.31 12.67 -34.65
C ILE A 141 -20.51 12.97 -35.56
N ASN A 142 -20.43 14.05 -36.35
CA ASN A 142 -21.48 14.43 -37.29
C ASN A 142 -21.64 13.36 -38.37
N HIS A 143 -22.78 12.66 -38.37
CA HIS A 143 -23.27 11.97 -39.56
C HIS A 143 -24.52 12.71 -40.05
N GLN A 144 -24.43 13.29 -41.24
CA GLN A 144 -25.57 13.81 -41.97
C GLN A 144 -26.40 12.62 -42.47
N THR A 145 -27.72 12.58 -42.20
CA THR A 145 -28.78 12.45 -43.23
C THR A 145 -30.22 12.38 -42.65
N SER A 146 -31.12 13.09 -43.35
CA SER A 146 -32.49 12.75 -43.78
C SER A 146 -33.56 12.26 -42.78
N ASN A 147 -34.43 13.20 -42.37
CA ASN A 147 -35.84 13.09 -41.98
C ASN A 147 -36.47 11.68 -41.83
N SER A 148 -36.84 11.31 -40.60
CA SER A 148 -38.17 10.72 -40.32
C SER A 148 -38.60 11.02 -38.86
N ASN A 149 -39.83 11.53 -38.68
CA ASN A 149 -40.41 11.79 -37.37
C ASN A 149 -40.99 10.48 -36.80
N LYS A 150 -40.36 9.95 -35.74
CA LYS A 150 -40.97 8.96 -34.83
C LYS A 150 -40.70 9.38 -33.39
N GLU A 151 -41.77 9.57 -32.62
CA GLU A 151 -41.70 9.73 -31.17
C GLU A 151 -41.19 8.43 -30.54
N ASN A 152 -40.12 8.52 -29.74
CA ASN A 152 -39.61 7.41 -28.93
C ASN A 152 -39.64 7.82 -27.45
N ASP A 153 -40.39 7.05 -26.66
CA ASP A 153 -40.50 7.21 -25.21
C ASP A 153 -39.15 7.01 -24.50
N ILE A 154 -38.70 8.07 -23.83
CA ILE A 154 -37.45 8.13 -23.07
C ILE A 154 -37.72 7.63 -21.64
N TYR A 155 -37.96 6.32 -21.44
CA TYR A 155 -37.98 5.79 -20.06
C TYR A 155 -37.46 4.38 -19.85
N ASN A 156 -36.90 3.69 -20.86
CA ASN A 156 -36.28 2.39 -20.62
C ASN A 156 -34.89 2.24 -21.24
N ASN A 157 -33.93 2.03 -20.34
CA ASN A 157 -32.49 1.98 -20.51
C ASN A 157 -32.03 0.69 -21.22
N ARG A 158 -32.42 0.50 -22.48
CA ARG A 158 -31.83 -0.49 -23.38
C ARG A 158 -31.55 0.15 -24.73
N LEU A 159 -30.28 0.43 -24.99
CA LEU A 159 -29.78 0.71 -26.33
C LEU A 159 -29.95 -0.56 -27.19
N ALA A 160 -31.14 -0.74 -27.76
CA ALA A 160 -31.32 -1.60 -28.91
C ALA A 160 -30.59 -0.93 -30.08
N LYS A 161 -29.67 -1.67 -30.70
CA LYS A 161 -28.74 -1.21 -31.74
C LYS A 161 -29.42 -0.87 -33.08
N ASP A 162 -30.74 -0.74 -33.11
CA ASP A 162 -31.50 -0.88 -34.36
C ASP A 162 -32.27 0.36 -34.82
N ASN A 163 -32.15 1.53 -34.17
CA ASN A 163 -32.71 2.77 -34.73
C ASN A 163 -32.02 4.03 -34.18
N MET A 164 -30.89 4.43 -34.78
CA MET A 164 -30.31 5.76 -34.54
C MET A 164 -30.23 6.54 -35.85
N ASP A 165 -31.40 6.94 -36.37
CA ASP A 165 -31.52 8.11 -37.24
C ASP A 165 -32.10 9.24 -36.39
N GLY A 166 -31.22 10.11 -35.90
CA GLY A 166 -31.57 11.27 -35.07
C GLY A 166 -30.35 11.81 -34.33
N THR A 167 -30.07 13.10 -34.48
CA THR A 167 -29.02 13.81 -33.74
C THR A 167 -29.43 13.91 -32.26
N TYR A 168 -29.00 12.96 -31.44
CA TYR A 168 -29.18 13.03 -29.99
C TYR A 168 -28.12 13.95 -29.37
N MET A 169 -28.56 15.11 -28.88
CA MET A 169 -27.79 15.94 -27.94
C MET A 169 -28.30 15.65 -26.53
N GLY A 170 -27.68 14.70 -25.86
CA GLY A 170 -27.95 14.37 -24.47
C GLY A 170 -26.65 14.26 -23.67
N SER A 171 -26.49 15.13 -22.68
CA SER A 171 -25.51 14.90 -21.62
C SER A 171 -26.13 13.92 -20.64
N PHE A 172 -25.62 12.69 -20.58
CA PHE A 172 -26.01 11.75 -19.54
C PHE A 172 -24.97 11.80 -18.42
N VAL A 173 -25.42 12.03 -17.18
CA VAL A 173 -24.58 11.85 -16.00
C VAL A 173 -24.58 10.37 -15.68
N ARG A 174 -23.41 9.73 -15.75
CA ARG A 174 -23.25 8.38 -15.23
C ARG A 174 -22.47 8.48 -13.92
N GLU A 175 -23.19 8.37 -12.81
CA GLU A 175 -22.57 8.31 -11.49
C GLU A 175 -21.84 6.97 -11.36
N TYR A 176 -20.53 7.04 -11.11
CA TYR A 176 -19.75 5.88 -10.71
C TYR A 176 -19.43 6.02 -9.23
N SER A 177 -19.74 4.99 -8.46
CA SER A 177 -19.23 4.86 -7.11
C SER A 177 -17.99 3.98 -7.14
N TRP A 178 -16.90 4.45 -6.56
CA TRP A 178 -15.73 3.63 -6.30
C TRP A 178 -15.75 3.24 -4.83
N THR A 179 -15.47 1.99 -4.55
CA THR A 179 -15.13 1.53 -3.20
C THR A 179 -13.65 1.19 -3.18
N GLU A 180 -12.97 1.69 -2.16
CA GLU A 180 -11.55 1.48 -1.94
C GLU A 180 -11.38 0.54 -0.74
N TYR A 181 -10.50 -0.43 -0.90
CA TYR A 181 -10.14 -1.39 0.13
C TYR A 181 -8.64 -1.32 0.37
N MET A 182 -8.21 -1.14 1.61
CA MET A 182 -6.83 -1.42 1.96
C MET A 182 -6.65 -2.94 2.00
N SER A 183 -5.67 -3.47 1.27
CA SER A 183 -5.43 -4.91 1.18
C SER A 183 -3.96 -5.27 1.44
N ASN A 184 -3.79 -6.36 2.18
CA ASN A 184 -2.53 -7.05 2.43
C ASN A 184 -2.62 -8.48 1.88
N TYR A 185 -1.61 -8.88 1.12
CA TYR A 185 -1.44 -10.23 0.60
C TYR A 185 -0.30 -10.89 1.34
N LEU A 186 -0.59 -11.95 2.09
CA LEU A 186 0.38 -12.56 3.00
C LEU A 186 0.71 -14.01 2.62
N ILE A 187 1.96 -14.38 2.87
CA ILE A 187 2.46 -15.75 2.76
C ILE A 187 2.90 -16.26 4.12
N ARG A 188 2.92 -17.58 4.29
CA ARG A 188 3.54 -18.20 5.45
C ARG A 188 5.06 -18.00 5.39
N PHE A 189 5.64 -17.53 6.48
CA PHE A 189 7.09 -17.34 6.59
C PHE A 189 7.61 -17.95 7.88
N ASN A 190 8.48 -18.95 7.75
CA ASN A 190 9.13 -19.60 8.87
C ASN A 190 10.46 -18.89 9.16
N SER A 191 10.38 -17.74 9.84
CA SER A 191 11.54 -16.90 10.15
C SER A 191 12.58 -17.65 10.97
N ARG A 192 13.81 -17.79 10.45
CA ARG A 192 14.95 -18.37 11.19
C ARG A 192 15.47 -17.46 12.30
N THR A 193 15.32 -16.15 12.13
CA THR A 193 15.73 -15.15 13.11
C THR A 193 14.65 -14.93 14.17
N GLY A 194 13.39 -15.25 13.87
CA GLY A 194 12.22 -14.94 14.70
C GLY A 194 11.62 -13.56 14.46
N ILE A 195 12.18 -12.80 13.52
CA ILE A 195 11.70 -11.46 13.15
C ILE A 195 10.62 -11.60 12.08
N TYR A 196 9.50 -10.90 12.28
CA TYR A 196 8.41 -10.74 11.31
C TYR A 196 8.24 -9.25 11.02
N PRO A 197 8.69 -8.79 9.84
CA PRO A 197 8.70 -7.38 9.52
C PRO A 197 7.48 -6.93 8.71
N THR A 198 7.35 -5.62 8.57
CA THR A 198 6.48 -4.95 7.60
C THR A 198 7.27 -3.96 6.76
N GLU A 199 6.70 -3.57 5.63
CA GLU A 199 7.22 -2.49 4.80
C GLU A 199 7.24 -1.18 5.58
N LEU A 200 8.23 -0.32 5.28
CA LEU A 200 8.30 1.01 5.87
C LEU A 200 7.11 1.86 5.41
N THR A 201 6.49 2.55 6.36
CA THR A 201 5.56 3.65 6.07
C THR A 201 6.35 4.88 5.60
N ASP A 202 5.65 5.89 5.06
CA ASP A 202 6.31 7.13 4.67
C ASP A 202 6.90 7.88 5.88
N LEU A 203 6.27 7.76 7.05
CA LEU A 203 6.83 8.26 8.30
C LEU A 203 8.12 7.53 8.67
N ASP A 204 8.13 6.18 8.58
CA ASP A 204 9.34 5.41 8.85
C ASP A 204 10.48 5.79 7.90
N ARG A 205 10.17 6.00 6.60
CA ARG A 205 11.15 6.47 5.60
C ARG A 205 11.72 7.85 5.91
N GLN A 206 10.89 8.76 6.43
CA GLN A 206 11.34 10.08 6.89
C GLN A 206 12.28 9.97 8.10
N ILE A 207 11.92 9.15 9.09
CA ILE A 207 12.75 8.88 10.28
C ILE A 207 14.09 8.26 9.87
N ALA A 208 14.05 7.36 8.88
CA ALA A 208 15.23 6.73 8.32
C ALA A 208 16.08 7.67 7.44
N LYS A 209 15.70 8.95 7.32
CA LYS A 209 16.38 9.99 6.53
C LYS A 209 16.66 9.53 5.09
N GLN A 210 15.68 8.89 4.46
CA GLN A 210 15.80 8.33 3.11
C GLN A 210 16.94 7.31 2.98
N SER A 211 17.14 6.44 3.98
CA SER A 211 17.94 5.23 3.72
C SER A 211 17.32 4.51 2.52
N SER A 212 18.15 4.02 1.61
CA SER A 212 17.73 3.43 0.32
C SER A 212 16.91 2.14 0.46
N GLY A 213 16.55 1.74 1.68
CA GLY A 213 15.79 0.55 1.99
C GLY A 213 15.62 0.37 3.50
N GLY A 214 14.80 -0.60 3.85
CA GLY A 214 14.72 -1.16 5.18
C GLY A 214 13.38 -1.85 5.36
N VAL A 215 13.25 -2.61 6.45
CA VAL A 215 11.95 -3.16 6.88
C VAL A 215 11.81 -2.93 8.38
N LYS A 216 10.58 -2.68 8.83
CA LYS A 216 10.31 -2.42 10.26
C LYS A 216 9.96 -3.72 10.95
N ALA A 217 10.62 -4.02 12.06
CA ALA A 217 10.30 -5.18 12.87
C ALA A 217 9.03 -4.91 13.69
N ILE A 218 8.03 -5.79 13.56
CA ILE A 218 6.74 -5.65 14.27
C ILE A 218 6.59 -6.75 15.32
N VAL A 219 6.93 -7.99 14.97
CA VAL A 219 6.88 -9.12 15.91
C VAL A 219 8.25 -9.78 15.97
N ILE A 220 8.73 -10.00 17.20
CA ILE A 220 9.93 -10.77 17.50
C ILE A 220 9.50 -11.97 18.33
N LYS A 221 9.57 -13.19 17.76
CA LYS A 221 9.13 -14.39 18.47
C LYS A 221 10.07 -14.74 19.62
N GLU A 222 9.49 -14.99 20.78
CA GLU A 222 10.20 -15.55 21.93
C GLU A 222 10.80 -16.92 21.59
N GLY A 223 11.97 -17.21 22.16
CA GLY A 223 12.71 -18.45 21.90
C GLY A 223 13.47 -18.49 20.56
N PHE A 224 13.43 -17.41 19.76
CA PHE A 224 14.18 -17.29 18.51
C PHE A 224 15.43 -16.40 18.65
N PRO A 225 16.42 -16.52 17.75
CA PRO A 225 17.72 -15.85 17.85
C PRO A 225 17.71 -14.33 17.99
N ALA A 226 16.71 -13.62 17.43
CA ALA A 226 16.65 -12.17 17.50
C ALA A 226 16.00 -11.64 18.80
N PHE A 227 15.36 -12.51 19.58
CA PHE A 227 14.65 -12.11 20.80
C PHE A 227 15.62 -11.53 21.83
N GLY A 228 15.24 -10.38 22.42
CA GLY A 228 16.09 -9.63 23.36
C GLY A 228 17.25 -8.85 22.72
N ILE A 229 17.42 -8.93 21.39
CA ILE A 229 18.49 -8.24 20.65
C ILE A 229 17.88 -7.19 19.72
N ILE A 230 16.88 -7.61 18.94
CA ILE A 230 16.04 -6.78 18.09
C ILE A 230 14.71 -6.56 18.81
N TYR A 231 14.17 -5.35 18.70
CA TYR A 231 12.92 -4.96 19.33
C TYR A 231 11.90 -4.49 18.29
N GLU A 232 10.63 -4.47 18.69
CA GLU A 232 9.57 -3.83 17.90
C GLU A 232 9.94 -2.37 17.59
N GLN A 233 9.59 -1.92 16.38
CA GLN A 233 9.95 -0.61 15.80
C GLN A 233 11.41 -0.45 15.33
N ASP A 234 12.30 -1.41 15.57
CA ASP A 234 13.62 -1.37 14.93
C ASP A 234 13.46 -1.45 13.41
N ILE A 235 14.18 -0.60 12.68
CA ILE A 235 14.24 -0.68 11.22
C ILE A 235 15.50 -1.46 10.85
N ILE A 236 15.32 -2.60 10.19
CA ILE A 236 16.40 -3.46 9.73
C ILE A 236 16.87 -2.95 8.38
N LEU A 237 18.14 -2.54 8.32
CA LEU A 237 18.75 -1.93 7.15
C LEU A 237 19.60 -2.94 6.37
N LYS A 238 20.40 -3.76 7.07
CA LYS A 238 21.24 -4.78 6.46
C LYS A 238 21.33 -6.04 7.29
N ILE A 239 21.59 -7.15 6.60
CA ILE A 239 21.87 -8.46 7.20
C ILE A 239 23.10 -9.03 6.49
N ASP A 240 24.16 -9.33 7.24
CA ASP A 240 25.46 -9.79 6.72
C ASP A 240 25.99 -8.93 5.55
N GLY A 241 25.83 -7.61 5.67
CA GLY A 241 26.26 -6.64 4.66
C GLY A 241 25.31 -6.49 3.47
N GLN A 242 24.30 -7.36 3.31
CA GLN A 242 23.28 -7.22 2.27
C GLN A 242 22.25 -6.17 2.67
N ILE A 243 21.97 -5.21 1.79
CA ILE A 243 20.98 -4.17 2.02
C ILE A 243 19.59 -4.78 1.87
N ILE A 244 18.72 -4.51 2.84
CA ILE A 244 17.32 -4.93 2.81
C ILE A 244 16.48 -3.78 2.26
N HIS A 245 15.80 -4.01 1.14
CA HIS A 245 14.97 -2.99 0.48
C HIS A 245 13.47 -3.18 0.67
N SER A 246 13.04 -4.39 1.01
CA SER A 246 11.63 -4.78 1.12
C SER A 246 11.47 -6.02 2.00
N VAL A 247 10.23 -6.35 2.37
CA VAL A 247 9.91 -7.58 3.11
C VAL A 247 10.28 -8.82 2.28
N THR A 248 10.05 -8.81 0.97
CA THR A 248 10.49 -9.89 0.08
C THR A 248 12.01 -10.07 0.11
N GLY A 249 12.77 -8.96 0.01
CA GLY A 249 14.23 -9.01 0.12
C GLY A 249 14.69 -9.52 1.49
N PHE A 250 14.00 -9.14 2.57
CA PHE A 250 14.26 -9.68 3.90
C PHE A 250 14.04 -11.20 3.97
N ILE A 251 12.93 -11.70 3.43
CA ILE A 251 12.62 -13.14 3.42
C ILE A 251 13.69 -13.91 2.64
N GLU A 252 14.05 -13.42 1.46
CA GLU A 252 15.09 -14.02 0.63
C GLU A 252 16.44 -14.04 1.36
N THR A 253 16.91 -12.90 1.87
CA THR A 253 18.18 -12.83 2.60
C THR A 253 18.19 -13.75 3.83
N THR A 254 17.11 -13.76 4.62
CA THR A 254 17.05 -14.54 5.86
C THR A 254 16.93 -16.05 5.64
N ASN A 255 16.30 -16.49 4.55
CA ASN A 255 16.20 -17.92 4.20
C ASN A 255 17.58 -18.55 3.94
N PHE A 256 18.52 -17.79 3.38
CA PHE A 256 19.86 -18.28 3.02
C PHE A 256 20.94 -18.05 4.10
N LEU A 257 20.58 -17.53 5.27
CA LEU A 257 21.55 -17.31 6.34
C LEU A 257 22.19 -18.63 6.79
N LYS A 258 23.51 -18.62 6.94
CA LYS A 258 24.23 -19.78 7.49
C LYS A 258 24.12 -19.77 9.01
N ARG A 259 24.33 -20.93 9.62
CA ARG A 259 24.47 -21.04 11.08
C ARG A 259 25.67 -20.21 11.56
N GLY A 260 25.62 -19.75 12.80
CA GLY A 260 26.65 -18.94 13.42
C GLY A 260 26.19 -17.51 13.69
N PHE A 261 27.13 -16.58 13.72
CA PHE A 261 26.87 -15.18 14.04
C PHE A 261 26.52 -14.39 12.79
N VAL A 262 25.34 -13.77 12.79
CA VAL A 262 24.86 -12.90 11.72
C VAL A 262 24.87 -11.47 12.22
N LYS A 263 25.45 -10.58 11.42
CA LYS A 263 25.51 -9.14 11.70
C LYS A 263 24.27 -8.47 11.13
N VAL A 264 23.53 -7.75 11.98
CA VAL A 264 22.33 -7.01 11.59
C VAL A 264 22.57 -5.52 11.84
N GLU A 265 22.51 -4.71 10.79
CA GLU A 265 22.51 -3.25 10.92
C GLU A 265 21.05 -2.78 11.07
N ILE A 266 20.77 -2.05 12.14
CA ILE A 266 19.45 -1.51 12.44
C ILE A 266 19.49 0.01 12.63
N LEU A 267 18.33 0.63 12.51
CA LEU A 267 18.05 1.96 13.03
C LEU A 267 17.14 1.84 14.24
N ARG A 268 17.61 2.31 15.40
CA ARG A 268 16.86 2.37 16.65
C ARG A 268 16.85 3.81 17.16
N ASN A 269 15.68 4.39 17.36
CA ASN A 269 15.52 5.78 17.79
C ASN A 269 16.34 6.77 16.94
N GLY A 270 16.36 6.55 15.61
CA GLY A 270 17.11 7.38 14.65
C GLY A 270 18.63 7.20 14.65
N LYS A 271 19.18 6.28 15.45
CA LYS A 271 20.61 5.96 15.49
C LYS A 271 20.88 4.62 14.85
N LYS A 272 21.92 4.55 14.02
CA LYS A 272 22.36 3.29 13.42
C LYS A 272 23.12 2.47 14.46
N GLU A 273 22.74 1.22 14.61
CA GLU A 273 23.39 0.26 15.51
C GLU A 273 23.71 -1.03 14.75
N THR A 274 24.77 -1.71 15.15
CA THR A 274 25.05 -3.07 14.72
C THR A 274 24.70 -4.02 15.85
N LYS A 275 23.92 -5.05 15.54
CA LYS A 275 23.61 -6.16 16.43
C LYS A 275 24.17 -7.45 15.85
N ILE A 276 24.40 -8.42 16.73
CA ILE A 276 24.85 -9.76 16.37
C ILE A 276 23.80 -10.73 16.88
N ILE A 277 23.27 -11.57 15.99
CA ILE A 277 22.33 -12.65 16.33
C ILE A 277 23.02 -14.00 16.12
N ALA A 278 22.77 -14.96 17.02
CA ALA A 278 23.37 -16.30 16.95
C ALA A 278 22.36 -17.32 16.39
N LEU A 279 22.57 -17.75 15.14
CA LEU A 279 21.74 -18.75 14.48
C LEU A 279 22.22 -20.16 14.83
N ASN A 280 21.55 -20.77 15.81
CA ASN A 280 21.91 -22.07 16.37
C ASN A 280 21.34 -23.27 15.58
N LYS A 281 20.42 -23.05 14.63
CA LYS A 281 19.75 -24.10 13.84
C LYS A 281 19.62 -23.74 12.36
#